data_AF-A0A965UQ36-F1
#
_entry.id   AF-A0A965UQ36-F1
#
_cell.length_a   1.000
_cell.length_b   1.000
_cell.length_c   1.000
_cell.angle_alpha   90.00
_cell.angle_beta   90.00
_cell.angle_gamma   90.00
#
_symmetry.space_group_name_H-M   'P 1'
#
loop_
_entity.id
_entity.type
_entity.pdbx_description
1 polymer ?
#
loop_
_entity_poly.entity_id
_entity_poly.type
_entity_poly.pdbx_seq_one_letter_code
_entity_poly.pdbx_strand_id
1 'polypeptide(L)'
;MTHYQFREGSRITAVSAQTIGDELSRIHQEDHAVTPTAVVNAARPDDAPLHPAFEWDDAIAAEAHREHQARYLIRSVTVIRDSEPEPVYTHVQSIGYLPTPAVASNDDLFQIALRDARNRVRSAKESLAYLRKYSKGENLKTVQKAQDLIEQASVSLDG
;
A
#
# COMPACT_ATOMS: atom_id res chain seq x y z
N MET A 1 -11.48 3.19 -20.73
CA MET A 1 -11.32 1.93 -19.95
C MET A 1 -10.07 2.11 -19.11
N THR A 2 -10.16 1.94 -17.78
CA THR A 2 -9.00 2.10 -16.89
C THR A 2 -8.10 0.89 -17.04
N HIS A 3 -6.81 1.12 -17.30
CA HIS A 3 -5.84 0.04 -17.43
C HIS A 3 -5.03 -0.09 -16.15
N TYR A 4 -5.02 -1.30 -15.60
CA TYR A 4 -4.28 -1.63 -14.39
C TYR A 4 -3.07 -2.50 -14.69
N GLN A 5 -1.98 -2.24 -13.98
CA GLN A 5 -0.79 -3.08 -14.01
C GLN A 5 -0.33 -3.39 -12.59
N PHE A 6 0.50 -4.42 -12.46
CA PHE A 6 1.20 -4.64 -11.20
C PHE A 6 2.34 -3.65 -11.02
N ARG A 7 2.58 -3.23 -9.78
CA ARG A 7 3.82 -2.56 -9.42
C ARG A 7 5.02 -3.47 -9.67
N GLU A 8 6.17 -2.86 -9.92
CA GLU A 8 7.44 -3.59 -10.02
C GLU A 8 7.69 -4.44 -8.76
N GLY A 9 8.10 -5.69 -8.96
CA GLY A 9 8.34 -6.65 -7.87
C GLY A 9 7.09 -7.29 -7.24
N SER A 10 5.90 -7.08 -7.82
CA SER A 10 4.72 -7.88 -7.45
C SER A 10 4.96 -9.37 -7.73
N ARG A 11 4.52 -10.24 -6.82
CA ARG A 11 4.60 -11.70 -6.91
C ARG A 11 3.24 -12.35 -7.11
N ILE A 12 2.20 -11.55 -7.41
CA ILE A 12 0.85 -12.06 -7.64
C ILE A 12 0.80 -12.69 -9.04
N THR A 13 0.37 -13.95 -9.11
CA THR A 13 0.27 -14.71 -10.36
C THR A 13 -1.11 -15.32 -10.58
N ALA A 14 -1.88 -15.57 -9.51
CA ALA A 14 -3.15 -16.27 -9.57
C ALA A 14 -4.27 -15.46 -10.24
N VAL A 15 -4.19 -14.14 -10.21
CA VAL A 15 -5.21 -13.22 -10.74
C VAL A 15 -4.52 -12.07 -11.48
N SER A 16 -5.13 -11.56 -12.55
CA SER A 16 -4.56 -10.47 -13.34
C SER A 16 -4.66 -9.11 -12.62
N ALA A 17 -3.76 -8.17 -12.94
CA ALA A 17 -3.82 -6.81 -12.42
C ALA A 17 -5.13 -6.10 -12.79
N GLN A 18 -5.68 -6.38 -13.99
CA GLN A 18 -6.94 -5.82 -14.45
C GLN A 18 -8.11 -6.31 -13.59
N THR A 19 -8.21 -7.63 -13.38
CA THR A 19 -9.24 -8.23 -12.53
C THR A 19 -9.20 -7.67 -11.11
N ILE A 20 -8.00 -7.49 -10.54
CA ILE A 20 -7.85 -6.91 -9.21
C ILE A 20 -8.31 -5.45 -9.21
N GLY A 21 -7.82 -4.62 -10.14
CA GLY A 21 -8.21 -3.22 -10.20
C GLY A 21 -9.71 -3.01 -10.40
N ASP A 22 -10.34 -3.83 -11.25
CA ASP A 22 -11.79 -3.77 -11.49
C ASP A 22 -12.57 -4.12 -10.22
N GLU A 23 -12.17 -5.18 -9.51
CA GLU A 23 -12.85 -5.58 -8.28
C GLU A 23 -12.63 -4.58 -7.12
N LEU A 24 -11.43 -4.03 -6.97
CA LEU A 24 -11.17 -2.97 -6.00
C LEU A 24 -11.99 -1.70 -6.31
N SER A 25 -12.18 -1.39 -7.58
CA SER A 25 -13.05 -0.29 -8.00
C SER A 25 -14.51 -0.57 -7.65
N ARG A 26 -15.00 -1.81 -7.85
CA ARG A 26 -16.35 -2.22 -7.47
C ARG A 26 -16.57 -2.09 -5.96
N ILE A 27 -15.67 -2.64 -5.16
CA ILE A 27 -15.71 -2.53 -3.68
C ILE A 27 -15.69 -1.06 -3.25
N HIS A 28 -14.84 -0.23 -3.85
CA HIS A 28 -14.79 1.19 -3.52
C HIS A 28 -16.11 1.92 -3.85
N GLN A 29 -16.79 1.56 -4.95
CA GLN A 29 -18.06 2.16 -5.32
C GLN A 29 -19.18 1.81 -4.35
N GLU A 30 -19.15 0.60 -3.79
CA GLU A 30 -20.14 0.11 -2.81
C GLU A 30 -19.88 0.64 -1.40
N ASP A 31 -18.63 0.57 -0.93
CA ASP A 31 -18.28 0.83 0.46
C ASP A 31 -17.67 2.22 0.70
N HIS A 32 -17.49 3.01 -0.37
CA HIS A 32 -16.78 4.31 -0.38
C HIS A 32 -15.30 4.25 0.07
N ALA A 33 -14.80 3.08 0.45
CA ALA A 33 -13.41 2.81 0.81
C ALA A 33 -13.07 1.35 0.52
N VAL A 34 -11.82 1.08 0.20
CA VAL A 34 -11.33 -0.30 0.09
C VAL A 34 -10.69 -0.70 1.41
N THR A 35 -11.31 -1.63 2.13
CA THR A 35 -10.73 -2.20 3.36
C THR A 35 -10.27 -3.64 3.12
N PRO A 36 -9.22 -4.13 3.81
CA PRO A 36 -8.79 -5.52 3.67
C PRO A 36 -9.91 -6.51 3.94
N THR A 37 -10.72 -6.25 4.96
CA THR A 37 -11.87 -7.08 5.33
C THR A 37 -12.94 -7.09 4.24
N ALA A 38 -13.26 -5.95 3.62
CA ALA A 38 -14.19 -5.90 2.48
C ALA A 38 -13.68 -6.71 1.29
N VAL A 39 -12.39 -6.64 0.99
CA VAL A 39 -11.78 -7.45 -0.08
C VAL A 39 -11.84 -8.94 0.22
N VAL A 40 -11.53 -9.36 1.45
CA VAL A 40 -11.66 -10.78 1.86
C VAL A 40 -13.10 -11.24 1.74
N ASN A 41 -14.07 -10.44 2.19
CA ASN A 41 -15.49 -10.79 2.10
C ASN A 41 -15.97 -10.90 0.65
N ALA A 42 -15.57 -9.98 -0.22
CA ALA A 42 -15.88 -10.02 -1.64
C ALA A 42 -15.23 -11.21 -2.36
N ALA A 43 -14.04 -11.63 -1.92
CA ALA A 43 -13.32 -12.77 -2.48
C ALA A 43 -13.79 -14.13 -1.96
N ARG A 44 -14.64 -14.17 -0.92
CA ARG A 44 -15.02 -15.40 -0.21
C ARG A 44 -15.80 -16.41 -1.05
N PRO A 45 -16.76 -16.03 -1.91
CA PRO A 45 -17.43 -16.97 -2.80
C PRO A 45 -16.43 -17.68 -3.73
N ASP A 46 -16.59 -18.98 -3.95
CA ASP A 46 -15.68 -19.80 -4.80
C ASP A 46 -15.61 -19.31 -6.26
N ASP A 47 -16.66 -18.65 -6.72
CA ASP A 47 -16.77 -18.05 -8.05
C ASP A 47 -16.32 -16.58 -8.10
N ALA A 48 -15.93 -16.00 -6.96
CA ALA A 48 -15.50 -14.61 -6.91
C ALA A 48 -14.19 -14.40 -7.71
N PRO A 49 -14.05 -13.29 -8.46
CA PRO A 49 -12.86 -13.05 -9.29
C PRO A 49 -11.54 -13.04 -8.51
N LEU A 50 -11.59 -12.66 -7.23
CA LEU A 50 -10.42 -12.62 -6.35
C LEU A 50 -10.22 -13.88 -5.52
N HIS A 51 -11.16 -14.82 -5.52
CA HIS A 51 -11.06 -16.05 -4.74
C HIS A 51 -9.71 -16.77 -4.92
N PRO A 52 -9.16 -16.92 -6.15
CA PRO A 52 -7.90 -17.62 -6.36
C PRO A 52 -6.67 -16.90 -5.79
N ALA A 53 -6.80 -15.64 -5.39
CA ALA A 53 -5.69 -14.87 -4.81
C ALA A 53 -5.49 -15.11 -3.30
N PHE A 54 -6.37 -15.90 -2.67
CA PHE A 54 -6.38 -16.15 -1.24
C PHE A 54 -6.12 -17.61 -0.89
N GLU A 55 -5.62 -17.83 0.32
CA GLU A 55 -5.57 -19.15 0.95
C GLU A 55 -6.82 -19.31 1.83
N TRP A 56 -7.62 -20.34 1.55
CA TRP A 56 -8.92 -20.57 2.19
C TRP A 56 -8.91 -21.75 3.15
N ASP A 57 -7.85 -22.57 3.19
CA ASP A 57 -7.71 -23.59 4.21
C ASP A 57 -7.45 -22.94 5.59
N ASP A 58 -8.44 -23.01 6.50
CA ASP A 58 -8.33 -22.45 7.86
C ASP A 58 -7.18 -23.08 8.68
N ALA A 59 -6.73 -24.30 8.35
CA ALA A 59 -5.56 -24.91 8.99
C ALA A 59 -4.25 -24.24 8.55
N ILE A 60 -4.25 -23.58 7.39
CA ILE A 60 -3.10 -22.90 6.79
C ILE A 60 -3.19 -21.37 7.02
N ALA A 61 -4.39 -20.80 6.94
CA ALA A 61 -4.64 -19.37 6.95
C ALA A 61 -5.81 -18.98 7.87
N ALA A 62 -5.48 -18.32 8.99
CA ALA A 62 -6.48 -17.60 9.78
C ALA A 62 -6.92 -16.31 9.07
N GLU A 63 -8.02 -15.70 9.52
CA GLU A 63 -8.57 -14.47 8.94
C GLU A 63 -7.55 -13.32 8.83
N ALA A 64 -6.67 -13.17 9.83
CA ALA A 64 -5.61 -12.16 9.81
C ALA A 64 -4.59 -12.38 8.67
N HIS A 65 -4.36 -13.63 8.26
CA HIS A 65 -3.53 -13.95 7.11
C HIS A 65 -4.20 -13.51 5.81
N ARG A 66 -5.50 -13.76 5.66
CA ARG A 66 -6.28 -13.32 4.49
C ARG A 66 -6.32 -11.80 4.39
N GLU A 67 -6.53 -11.09 5.50
CA GLU A 67 -6.42 -9.63 5.48
C GLU A 67 -5.03 -9.13 5.07
N HIS A 68 -3.97 -9.86 5.44
CA HIS A 68 -2.62 -9.54 4.96
C HIS A 68 -2.48 -9.78 3.46
N GLN A 69 -3.02 -10.87 2.91
CA GLN A 69 -3.09 -11.11 1.46
C GLN A 69 -3.87 -9.99 0.76
N ALA A 70 -5.01 -9.56 1.31
CA ALA A 70 -5.79 -8.44 0.80
C ALA A 70 -5.00 -7.12 0.80
N ARG A 71 -4.30 -6.79 1.90
CA ARG A 71 -3.39 -5.62 1.95
C ARG A 71 -2.31 -5.68 0.87
N TYR A 72 -1.77 -6.87 0.61
CA TYR A 72 -0.78 -7.05 -0.43
C TYR A 72 -1.38 -6.85 -1.84
N LEU A 73 -2.57 -7.38 -2.11
CA LEU A 73 -3.29 -7.19 -3.38
C LEU A 73 -3.55 -5.70 -3.64
N ILE A 74 -4.16 -4.99 -2.68
CA ILE A 74 -4.52 -3.57 -2.82
C ILE A 74 -3.29 -2.72 -3.15
N ARG A 75 -2.15 -2.97 -2.47
CA ARG A 75 -0.91 -2.20 -2.65
C ARG A 75 -0.12 -2.59 -3.89
N SER A 76 -0.47 -3.68 -4.57
CA SER A 76 0.32 -4.21 -5.68
C SER A 76 -0.22 -3.80 -7.05
N VAL A 77 -1.37 -3.14 -7.11
CA VAL A 77 -1.96 -2.64 -8.36
C VAL A 77 -1.74 -1.13 -8.51
N THR A 78 -1.43 -0.70 -9.73
CA THR A 78 -1.26 0.72 -10.14
C THR A 78 -2.11 1.01 -11.39
N VAL A 79 -2.55 2.25 -11.58
CA VAL A 79 -3.25 2.68 -12.80
C VAL A 79 -2.20 3.27 -13.74
N ILE A 80 -2.28 2.94 -15.02
CA ILE A 80 -1.53 3.68 -16.04
C ILE A 80 -2.37 4.89 -16.47
N ARG A 81 -1.92 6.11 -16.14
CA ARG A 81 -2.45 7.36 -16.69
C ARG A 81 -1.30 8.08 -17.40
N ASP A 82 -1.53 8.52 -18.64
CA ASP A 82 -0.57 9.29 -19.44
C ASP A 82 0.85 8.69 -19.52
N SER A 83 0.94 7.35 -19.52
CA SER A 83 2.18 6.55 -19.59
C SER A 83 3.05 6.50 -18.32
N GLU A 84 2.57 7.00 -17.19
CA GLU A 84 3.24 6.84 -15.89
C GLU A 84 2.39 5.97 -14.93
N PRO A 85 3.01 5.01 -14.21
CA PRO A 85 2.30 4.18 -13.25
C PRO A 85 2.10 4.91 -11.93
N GLU A 86 0.84 5.22 -11.60
CA GLU A 86 0.48 5.86 -10.33
C GLU A 86 -0.20 4.86 -9.38
N PRO A 87 0.07 4.93 -8.06
CA PRO A 87 -0.67 4.13 -7.09
C PRO A 87 -2.15 4.51 -7.13
N VAL A 88 -3.00 3.51 -7.38
CA VAL A 88 -4.46 3.70 -7.46
C VAL A 88 -5.00 4.19 -6.11
N TYR A 89 -4.53 3.56 -5.04
CA TYR A 89 -5.03 3.78 -3.70
C TYR A 89 -3.92 4.17 -2.73
N THR A 90 -4.21 5.19 -1.93
CA THR A 90 -3.42 5.59 -0.78
C THR A 90 -4.11 5.10 0.49
N HIS A 91 -3.31 4.50 1.38
CA HIS A 91 -3.80 4.14 2.70
C HIS A 91 -3.94 5.39 3.56
N VAL A 92 -5.15 5.62 4.08
CA VAL A 92 -5.48 6.65 5.04
C VAL A 92 -5.83 5.94 6.35
N GLN A 93 -5.00 6.13 7.38
CA GLN A 93 -5.21 5.53 8.70
C GLN A 93 -6.64 5.78 9.19
N SER A 94 -7.23 4.76 9.85
CA SER A 94 -8.61 4.72 10.35
C SER A 94 -9.74 4.66 9.31
N ILE A 95 -9.45 4.85 8.02
CA ILE A 95 -10.47 4.79 6.94
C ILE A 95 -10.23 3.59 6.03
N GLY A 96 -8.99 3.38 5.58
CA GLY A 96 -8.64 2.32 4.63
C GLY A 96 -7.97 2.87 3.38
N TYR A 97 -8.14 2.21 2.25
CA TYR A 97 -7.53 2.59 0.98
C TYR A 97 -8.50 3.43 0.15
N LEU A 98 -8.08 4.65 -0.18
CA LEU A 98 -8.87 5.63 -0.94
C LEU A 98 -8.13 6.02 -2.22
N PRO A 99 -8.84 6.39 -3.31
CA PRO A 99 -8.20 6.84 -4.54
C PRO A 99 -7.24 8.00 -4.28
N THR A 100 -6.01 7.90 -4.76
CA THR A 100 -4.98 8.93 -4.51
C THR A 100 -5.42 10.35 -4.91
N PRO A 101 -6.11 10.58 -6.06
CA PRO A 101 -6.63 11.90 -6.40
C PRO A 101 -7.71 12.43 -5.44
N ALA A 102 -8.49 11.55 -4.82
CA ALA A 102 -9.52 11.94 -3.85
C ALA A 102 -8.88 12.33 -2.50
N VAL A 103 -7.83 11.63 -2.09
CA VAL A 103 -7.04 11.99 -0.90
C VAL A 103 -6.30 13.31 -1.11
N ALA A 104 -5.73 13.53 -2.30
CA ALA A 104 -4.96 14.73 -2.60
C ALA A 104 -5.82 16.01 -2.72
N SER A 105 -7.10 15.89 -3.07
CA SER A 105 -8.00 17.02 -3.28
C SER A 105 -8.90 17.35 -2.07
N ASN A 106 -8.82 16.57 -0.99
CA ASN A 106 -9.58 16.77 0.24
C ASN A 106 -8.63 17.07 1.41
N ASP A 107 -8.74 18.25 2.00
CA ASP A 107 -7.81 18.72 3.03
C ASP A 107 -7.73 17.80 4.26
N ASP A 108 -8.87 17.30 4.77
CA ASP A 108 -8.89 16.42 5.94
C ASP A 108 -8.21 15.08 5.66
N LEU A 109 -8.53 14.46 4.52
CA LEU A 109 -7.92 13.21 4.08
C LEU A 109 -6.43 13.39 3.80
N PHE A 110 -6.05 14.51 3.18
CA PHE A 110 -4.68 14.87 2.92
C PHE A 110 -3.88 15.01 4.21
N GLN A 111 -4.41 15.70 5.23
CA GLN A 111 -3.74 15.84 6.52
C GLN A 111 -3.54 14.50 7.23
N ILE A 112 -4.51 13.58 7.15
CA ILE A 112 -4.36 12.23 7.72
C ILE A 112 -3.27 11.46 6.95
N ALA A 113 -3.29 11.47 5.61
CA ALA A 113 -2.28 10.80 4.79
C ALA A 113 -0.88 11.39 5.00
N LEU A 114 -0.78 12.72 5.19
CA LEU A 114 0.46 13.42 5.50
C LEU A 114 0.99 13.01 6.88
N ARG A 115 0.11 12.87 7.89
CA ARG A 115 0.49 12.33 9.21
C ARG A 115 1.05 10.91 9.08
N ASP A 116 0.44 10.07 8.27
CA ASP A 116 0.94 8.71 8.00
C ASP A 116 2.32 8.73 7.34
N ALA A 117 2.55 9.65 6.38
CA ALA A 117 3.86 9.84 5.75
C ALA A 117 4.91 10.29 6.77
N ARG A 118 4.59 11.25 7.65
CA ARG A 118 5.49 11.68 8.74
C ARG A 118 5.85 10.53 9.68
N ASN A 119 4.89 9.68 10.04
CA ASN A 119 5.13 8.51 10.88
C ASN A 119 6.09 7.51 10.20
N ARG A 120 6.00 7.31 8.87
CA ARG A 120 6.93 6.48 8.11
C ARG A 120 8.34 7.05 8.09
N VAL A 121 8.48 8.36 7.87
CA VAL A 121 9.78 9.06 7.93
C VAL A 121 10.42 8.88 9.31
N ARG A 122 9.66 9.06 10.39
CA ARG A 122 10.14 8.84 11.76
C ARG A 122 10.63 7.41 11.98
N SER A 123 9.84 6.41 11.58
CA SER A 123 10.22 5.00 11.71
C SER A 123 11.47 4.65 10.89
N ALA A 124 11.63 5.25 9.70
CA ALA A 124 12.83 5.09 8.90
C ALA A 124 14.06 5.72 9.58
N LYS A 125 13.94 6.92 10.19
CA LYS A 125 15.01 7.54 10.97
C LYS A 125 15.47 6.63 12.12
N GLU A 126 14.53 6.08 12.88
CA GLU A 126 14.82 5.15 13.98
C GLU A 126 15.53 3.89 13.48
N SER A 127 15.04 3.28 12.40
CA SER A 127 15.65 2.09 11.80
C SER A 127 17.10 2.35 11.36
N LEU A 128 17.36 3.49 10.72
CA LEU A 128 18.71 3.88 10.33
C LEU A 128 19.61 4.15 11.53
N ALA A 129 19.08 4.74 12.62
CA ALA A 129 19.84 4.95 13.84
C ALA A 129 20.31 3.61 14.46
N TYR A 130 19.44 2.60 14.47
CA TYR A 130 19.80 1.25 14.91
C TYR A 130 20.89 0.63 14.03
N LEU A 131 20.75 0.71 12.70
CA LEU A 131 21.75 0.19 11.77
C LEU A 131 23.10 0.90 11.93
N ARG A 132 23.10 2.23 12.11
CA ARG A 132 24.31 3.02 12.28
C ARG A 132 25.16 2.53 13.46
N LYS A 133 24.52 2.17 14.58
CA LYS A 133 25.19 1.69 15.80
C LYS A 133 26.12 0.50 15.55
N TYR A 134 25.79 -0.34 14.57
CA TYR A 134 26.53 -1.56 14.26
C TYR A 134 27.25 -1.52 12.90
N SER A 135 27.04 -0.46 12.12
CA SER A 135 27.62 -0.32 10.79
C SER A 135 29.09 0.11 10.84
N LYS A 136 29.90 -0.41 9.90
CA LYS A 136 31.32 -0.06 9.71
C LYS A 136 31.61 0.08 8.22
N GLY A 137 32.73 0.74 7.88
CA GLY A 137 33.20 0.87 6.51
C GLY A 137 32.14 1.47 5.57
N GLU A 138 31.92 0.83 4.43
CA GLU A 138 30.95 1.28 3.42
C GLU A 138 29.51 1.28 3.94
N ASN A 139 29.12 0.34 4.79
CA ASN A 139 27.77 0.32 5.38
C ASN A 139 27.51 1.55 6.24
N LEU A 140 28.53 2.03 6.99
CA LEU A 140 28.41 3.24 7.80
C LEU A 140 28.21 4.48 6.92
N LYS A 141 28.96 4.59 5.82
CA LYS A 141 28.80 5.70 4.85
C LYS A 141 27.41 5.70 4.22
N THR A 142 26.91 4.53 3.82
CA THR A 142 25.56 4.37 3.26
C THR A 142 24.48 4.81 4.23
N VAL A 143 24.55 4.35 5.49
CA VAL A 143 23.56 4.72 6.51
C VAL A 143 23.63 6.22 6.82
N GLN A 144 24.83 6.81 6.91
CA GLN A 144 25.01 8.24 7.15
C GLN A 144 24.35 9.06 6.03
N LYS A 145 24.63 8.73 4.77
CA LYS A 145 24.02 9.39 3.61
C LYS A 145 22.49 9.26 3.62
N ALA A 146 21.96 8.08 3.95
CA ALA A 146 20.53 7.87 4.05
C ALA A 146 19.89 8.71 5.15
N GLN A 147 20.54 8.85 6.32
CA GLN A 147 20.03 9.69 7.41
C GLN A 147 19.95 11.16 7.00
N ASP A 148 20.97 11.69 6.34
CA ASP A 148 21.00 13.09 5.91
C ASP A 148 19.85 13.40 4.92
N LEU A 149 19.57 12.49 4.00
CA LEU A 149 18.45 12.62 3.04
C LEU A 149 17.09 12.57 3.75
N ILE A 150 16.91 11.66 4.70
CA ILE A 150 15.65 11.54 5.45
C ILE A 150 15.44 12.74 6.38
N GLU A 151 16.51 13.33 6.92
CA GLU A 151 16.42 14.55 7.73
C GLU A 151 15.89 15.73 6.90
N GLN A 152 16.43 15.94 5.70
CA GLN A 152 15.95 16.97 4.78
C GLN A 152 14.47 16.76 4.42
N ALA A 153 14.07 15.51 4.12
CA ALA A 153 12.69 15.19 3.82
C ALA A 153 11.75 15.47 5.01
N SER A 154 12.19 15.22 6.24
CA SER A 154 11.41 15.50 7.46
C SER A 154 11.15 17.00 7.63
N VAL A 155 12.18 17.83 7.46
CA VAL A 155 12.05 19.30 7.57
C VAL A 155 11.01 19.83 6.57
N SER A 156 11.04 19.34 5.33
CA SER A 156 10.08 19.75 4.30
C SER A 156 8.64 19.30 4.58
N LEU A 157 8.43 18.25 5.37
CA LEU A 157 7.09 17.79 5.75
C LEU A 157 6.54 18.50 6.98
N ASP A 158 7.39 19.18 7.75
CA ASP A 158 7.03 19.89 8.98
C ASP A 158 6.79 21.40 8.75
N GLY A 159 7.25 21.95 7.61
CA GLY A 159 7.01 23.34 7.18
C GLY A 159 5.74 23.50 6.33
#